data_AF-A0A6P0CEQ9-F1
#
_entry.id   AF-A0A6P0CEQ9-F1
#
_cell.length_a   1.000
_cell.length_b   1.000
_cell.length_c   1.000
_cell.angle_alpha   90.00
_cell.angle_beta   90.00
_cell.angle_gamma   90.00
#
_symmetry.space_group_name_H-M   'P 1'
#
loop_
_entity.id
_entity.type
_entity.pdbx_description
1 polymer ?
#
loop_
_entity_poly.entity_id
_entity_poly.type
_entity_poly.pdbx_seq_one_letter_code
_entity_poly.pdbx_strand_id
1 'polypeptide(L)'
;MIEPGLSIPERIDALLDAEVREALASADRVTRRTAQAFEQTRRVPREVTVNFSGGITQRCWSVSKGDGTYRVIYLPTAGYFSLCVESDFGPLDIGVHGPALGCFGSV
;
A
#
# COMPACT_ATOMS: atom_id res chain seq x y z
N MET A 1 10.73 -1.54 -15.93
CA MET A 1 11.79 -0.58 -15.52
C MET A 1 11.09 0.77 -15.36
N ILE A 2 11.03 1.32 -14.15
CA ILE A 2 10.33 2.59 -13.88
C ILE A 2 11.17 3.73 -14.48
N GLU A 3 10.53 4.66 -15.21
CA GLU A 3 11.22 5.70 -15.97
C GLU A 3 12.04 6.64 -15.06
N PRO A 4 13.28 6.99 -15.45
CA PRO A 4 14.09 7.94 -14.71
C PRO A 4 13.50 9.36 -14.85
N GLY A 5 12.97 9.90 -13.75
CA GLY A 5 12.42 11.27 -13.71
C GLY A 5 11.15 11.43 -12.87
N LEU A 6 10.45 10.33 -12.56
CA LEU A 6 9.22 10.37 -11.77
C LEU A 6 9.48 10.75 -10.31
N SER A 7 8.59 11.57 -9.74
CA SER A 7 8.45 11.81 -8.31
C SER A 7 8.05 10.53 -7.57
N ILE A 8 8.24 10.48 -6.25
CA ILE A 8 7.90 9.29 -5.45
C ILE A 8 6.41 8.91 -5.61
N PRO A 9 5.43 9.83 -5.52
CA PRO A 9 4.02 9.51 -5.78
C PRO A 9 3.78 8.88 -7.14
N GLU A 10 4.36 9.43 -8.21
CA GLU A 10 4.18 8.91 -9.57
C GLU A 10 4.76 7.50 -9.71
N ARG A 11 5.90 7.22 -9.06
CA ARG A 11 6.47 5.86 -9.04
C ARG A 11 5.55 4.89 -8.30
N ILE A 12 4.98 5.30 -7.18
CA ILE A 12 4.03 4.50 -6.41
C ILE A 12 2.78 4.23 -7.24
N ASP A 13 2.22 5.25 -7.89
CA ASP A 13 1.05 5.09 -8.75
C ASP A 13 1.34 4.16 -9.93
N ALA A 14 2.51 4.27 -10.56
CA ALA A 14 2.91 3.35 -11.63
C ALA A 14 3.02 1.89 -11.15
N LEU A 15 3.52 1.66 -9.93
CA LEU A 15 3.58 0.32 -9.32
C LEU A 15 2.17 -0.23 -9.06
N LEU A 16 1.30 0.59 -8.45
CA LEU A 16 -0.09 0.21 -8.16
C LEU A 16 -0.87 -0.06 -9.44
N ASP A 17 -0.74 0.80 -10.46
CA ASP A 17 -1.43 0.64 -11.75
C ASP A 17 -1.00 -0.64 -12.46
N ALA A 18 0.28 -1.01 -12.38
CA ALA A 18 0.77 -2.26 -12.92
C ALA A 18 0.13 -3.47 -12.23
N GLU A 19 0.17 -3.48 -10.90
CA GLU A 19 -0.35 -4.58 -10.09
C GLU A 19 -1.88 -4.73 -10.22
N VAL A 20 -2.63 -3.62 -10.16
CA VAL A 20 -4.09 -3.61 -10.31
C VAL A 20 -4.50 -4.07 -11.70
N ARG A 21 -3.81 -3.63 -12.76
CA ARG A 21 -4.12 -4.06 -14.13
C ARG A 21 -3.94 -5.57 -14.31
N GLU A 22 -2.84 -6.12 -13.78
CA GLU A 22 -2.58 -7.56 -13.81
C GLU A 22 -3.66 -8.33 -13.04
N ALA A 23 -3.99 -7.88 -11.82
CA ALA A 23 -4.99 -8.52 -10.97
C ALA A 23 -6.40 -8.48 -11.57
N LEU A 24 -6.79 -7.38 -12.23
CA LEU A 24 -8.07 -7.27 -12.92
C LEU A 24 -8.17 -8.21 -14.14
N ALA A 25 -7.04 -8.51 -14.79
CA ALA A 25 -6.97 -9.45 -15.91
C ALA A 25 -6.87 -10.93 -15.47
N SER A 26 -6.61 -11.20 -14.18
CA SER A 26 -6.50 -12.56 -13.65
C SER A 26 -7.78 -13.37 -13.87
N ALA A 27 -7.65 -14.69 -14.10
CA ALA A 27 -8.79 -15.61 -14.17
C ALA A 27 -9.39 -15.91 -12.79
N ASP A 28 -8.64 -15.70 -11.71
CA ASP A 28 -9.09 -15.91 -10.34
C ASP A 28 -10.07 -14.80 -9.89
N ARG A 29 -11.23 -15.21 -9.38
CA ARG A 29 -12.28 -14.30 -8.94
C ARG A 29 -11.89 -13.54 -7.67
N VAL A 30 -11.15 -14.17 -6.77
CA VAL A 30 -10.74 -13.53 -5.50
C VAL A 30 -9.79 -12.38 -5.81
N THR A 31 -8.74 -12.65 -6.59
CA THR A 31 -7.77 -11.66 -7.06
C THR A 31 -8.44 -10.45 -7.71
N ARG A 32 -9.38 -10.65 -8.64
CA ARG A 32 -10.11 -9.55 -9.27
C ARG A 32 -10.92 -8.73 -8.27
N ARG A 33 -11.58 -9.37 -7.30
CA ARG A 33 -12.37 -8.67 -6.26
C ARG A 33 -11.49 -7.88 -5.32
N THR A 34 -10.34 -8.41 -4.93
CA THR A 34 -9.34 -7.71 -4.11
C THR A 34 -8.88 -6.44 -4.80
N ALA A 35 -8.55 -6.51 -6.10
CA ALA A 35 -8.17 -5.33 -6.89
C ALA A 35 -9.29 -4.26 -6.95
N GLN A 36 -10.53 -4.68 -7.18
CA GLN A 36 -11.69 -3.79 -7.20
C GLN A 36 -11.92 -3.11 -5.85
N ALA A 37 -11.80 -3.85 -4.74
CA ALA A 37 -11.94 -3.30 -3.40
C ALA A 37 -10.80 -2.35 -3.05
N PHE A 38 -9.56 -2.68 -3.42
CA PHE A 38 -8.42 -1.80 -3.23
C PHE A 38 -8.63 -0.46 -3.93
N GLU A 39 -9.03 -0.48 -5.22
CA GLU A 39 -9.29 0.74 -6.01
C GLU A 39 -10.36 1.65 -5.39
N GLN A 40 -11.39 1.10 -4.74
CA GLN A 40 -12.40 1.92 -4.04
C GLN A 40 -11.82 2.68 -2.84
N THR A 41 -10.79 2.12 -2.20
CA THR A 41 -10.11 2.74 -1.06
C THR A 41 -8.86 3.52 -1.47
N ARG A 42 -8.40 3.37 -2.72
CA ARG A 42 -7.20 4.01 -3.22
C ARG A 42 -7.28 5.52 -3.05
N ARG A 43 -6.13 6.10 -2.75
CA ARG A 43 -5.92 7.53 -2.68
C ARG A 43 -4.66 7.90 -3.45
N VAL A 44 -4.57 9.17 -3.81
CA VAL A 44 -3.27 9.76 -4.18
C VAL A 44 -2.30 9.50 -3.03
N PRO A 45 -1.08 8.99 -3.31
CA PRO A 45 -0.07 8.74 -2.30
C PRO A 45 0.12 9.97 -1.41
N ARG A 46 -0.15 9.79 -0.11
CA ARG A 46 0.02 10.85 0.88
C ARG A 46 1.05 10.43 1.89
N GLU A 47 1.97 11.32 2.16
CA GLU A 47 2.97 11.07 3.17
C GLU A 47 2.37 11.00 4.59
N VAL A 48 2.84 10.00 5.35
CA VAL A 48 2.42 9.72 6.72
C VAL A 48 3.62 9.26 7.54
N THR A 49 3.58 9.53 8.84
CA THR A 49 4.51 8.92 9.80
C THR A 49 3.95 7.58 10.23
N VAL A 50 4.73 6.51 10.08
CA VAL A 50 4.37 5.14 10.45
C VAL A 50 5.24 4.68 11.62
N ASN A 51 4.61 4.03 12.58
CA ASN A 51 5.28 3.39 13.71
C ASN A 51 5.71 1.97 13.31
N PHE A 52 6.88 1.56 13.76
CA PHE A 52 7.45 0.23 13.57
C PHE A 52 7.77 -0.37 14.94
N SER A 53 7.83 -1.71 14.98
CA SER A 53 8.29 -2.42 16.18
C SER A 53 9.65 -1.89 16.66
N GLY A 54 9.83 -1.80 17.99
CA GLY A 54 11.02 -1.20 18.59
C GLY A 54 10.93 0.31 18.82
N GLY A 55 9.76 0.93 18.62
CA GLY A 55 9.52 2.34 18.92
C GLY A 55 10.10 3.30 17.87
N ILE A 56 10.37 2.79 16.66
CA ILE A 56 10.94 3.56 15.55
C ILE A 56 9.79 4.15 14.73
N THR A 57 9.98 5.36 14.22
CA THR A 57 9.05 5.99 13.26
C THR A 57 9.76 6.27 11.94
N GLN A 58 9.03 6.16 10.82
CA GLN A 58 9.54 6.50 9.49
C GLN A 58 8.47 7.24 8.66
N ARG A 59 8.94 8.07 7.71
CA ARG A 59 8.07 8.68 6.69
C ARG A 59 7.80 7.66 5.59
N CYS A 60 6.53 7.34 5.40
CA CYS A 60 6.04 6.41 4.39
C CYS A 60 4.89 7.07 3.60
N TRP A 61 4.33 6.35 2.63
CA TRP A 61 3.27 6.88 1.78
C TRP A 61 2.00 6.04 1.90
N SER A 62 0.94 6.61 2.46
CA SER A 62 -0.40 6.01 2.50
C SER A 62 -0.99 5.99 1.09
N VAL A 63 -1.36 4.80 0.63
CA VAL A 63 -1.91 4.55 -0.72
C VAL A 63 -3.37 4.09 -0.71
N SER A 64 -3.89 3.70 0.45
CA SER A 64 -5.33 3.56 0.71
C SER A 64 -5.80 4.54 1.80
N LYS A 65 -7.07 4.93 1.76
CA LYS A 65 -7.72 5.79 2.78
C LYS A 65 -7.80 5.13 4.16
N GLY A 66 -7.60 3.82 4.22
CA GLY A 66 -7.88 2.97 5.36
C GLY A 66 -9.37 2.72 5.54
N ASP A 67 -9.72 1.64 6.24
CA ASP A 67 -11.11 1.26 6.56
C ASP A 67 -11.48 1.54 8.03
N GLY A 68 -10.61 2.26 8.74
CA GLY A 68 -10.70 2.49 10.20
C GLY A 68 -10.00 1.43 11.04
N THR A 69 -9.58 0.32 10.43
CA THR A 69 -8.80 -0.76 11.09
C THR A 69 -7.44 -0.92 10.44
N TYR A 70 -7.39 -0.94 9.10
CA TYR A 70 -6.18 -1.19 8.32
C TYR A 70 -5.99 -0.15 7.23
N ARG A 71 -4.73 0.04 6.83
CA ARG A 71 -4.35 0.74 5.60
C ARG A 71 -3.12 0.13 4.97
N VAL A 72 -2.94 0.38 3.67
CA VAL A 72 -1.72 0.02 2.95
C VAL A 72 -0.85 1.27 2.79
N ILE A 73 0.44 1.10 3.08
CA ILE A 73 1.47 2.13 2.92
C ILE A 73 2.62 1.60 2.06
N TYR A 74 3.37 2.50 1.44
CA TYR A 74 4.61 2.20 0.72
C TYR A 74 5.82 2.68 1.53
N LEU A 75 6.82 1.80 1.68
CA LEU A 75 8.09 2.07 2.34
C LEU A 75 9.15 2.45 1.30
N PRO A 76 9.51 3.73 1.17
CA PRO A 76 10.46 4.17 0.15
C PRO A 76 11.89 3.62 0.37
N THR A 77 12.26 3.33 1.62
CA THR A 77 13.57 2.79 1.99
C THR A 77 13.76 1.33 1.56
N ALA A 78 12.67 0.57 1.48
CA ALA A 78 12.70 -0.86 1.17
C ALA A 78 12.09 -1.20 -0.20
N GLY A 79 11.32 -0.28 -0.78
CA GLY A 79 10.78 -0.41 -2.12
C GLY A 79 9.52 -1.29 -2.23
N TYR A 80 8.85 -1.58 -1.11
CA TYR A 80 7.65 -2.44 -1.06
C TYR A 80 6.49 -1.80 -0.29
N PHE A 81 5.34 -2.47 -0.28
CA PHE A 81 4.17 -2.09 0.49
C PHE A 81 4.08 -2.85 1.81
N SER A 82 3.37 -2.26 2.76
CA SER A 82 3.06 -2.86 4.06
C SER A 82 1.61 -2.62 4.45
N LEU A 83 1.04 -3.60 5.15
CA LEU A 83 -0.20 -3.44 5.88
C LEU A 83 0.09 -2.83 7.26
N CYS A 84 -0.62 -1.75 7.57
CA CYS A 84 -0.63 -1.15 8.89
C CYS A 84 -2.00 -1.26 9.52
N VAL A 85 -2.02 -1.42 10.85
CA VAL A 85 -3.22 -1.15 11.65
C VAL A 85 -3.31 0.32 11.99
N GLU A 86 -4.52 0.87 12.03
CA GLU A 86 -4.80 2.18 12.59
C GLU A 86 -4.65 2.15 14.12
N SER A 87 -4.06 3.19 14.70
CA SER A 87 -3.96 3.34 16.15
C SER A 87 -4.01 4.81 16.54
N ASP A 88 -4.22 5.07 17.84
CA ASP A 88 -4.23 6.44 18.39
C ASP A 88 -2.90 7.18 18.20
N PHE A 89 -1.81 6.45 17.97
CA PHE A 89 -0.47 7.00 17.70
C PHE A 89 -0.14 7.10 16.21
N GLY A 90 -1.14 6.90 15.34
CA GLY A 90 -0.99 6.79 13.90
C GLY A 90 -0.82 5.34 13.44
N PRO A 91 -0.59 5.11 12.13
CA PRO A 91 -0.49 3.76 11.58
C PRO A 91 0.70 3.00 12.17
N LEU A 92 0.49 1.73 12.48
CA LEU A 92 1.51 0.81 12.99
C LEU A 92 1.71 -0.35 12.01
N ASP A 93 2.94 -0.52 11.55
CA ASP A 93 3.36 -1.68 10.77
C ASP A 93 3.26 -2.97 11.59
N ILE A 94 2.66 -4.01 11.00
CA ILE A 94 2.46 -5.31 11.64
C ILE A 94 3.26 -6.46 10.99
N GLY A 95 4.26 -6.13 10.16
CA GLY A 95 5.15 -7.12 9.54
C GLY A 95 4.58 -7.86 8.32
N VAL A 96 3.46 -7.40 7.75
CA VAL A 96 2.90 -7.94 6.50
C VAL A 96 3.39 -7.08 5.34
N HIS A 97 4.40 -7.56 4.62
CA HIS A 97 5.11 -6.80 3.59
C HIS A 97 5.03 -7.49 2.22
N GLY A 98 5.04 -6.72 1.14
CA GLY A 98 5.08 -7.24 -0.22
C GLY A 98 4.38 -6.35 -1.25
N PRO A 99 3.74 -6.95 -2.27
CA PRO A 99 2.86 -6.24 -3.21
C PRO A 99 1.66 -5.59 -2.50
N ALA A 100 1.08 -4.53 -3.08
CA ALA A 100 0.03 -3.76 -2.44
C ALA A 100 -1.26 -4.57 -2.25
N LEU A 101 -1.68 -5.33 -3.27
CA LEU A 101 -2.87 -6.19 -3.20
C LEU A 101 -2.65 -7.40 -2.30
N GLY A 102 -1.42 -7.89 -2.21
CA GLY A 102 -1.05 -8.94 -1.25
C GLY A 102 -1.23 -8.45 0.19
N CYS A 103 -0.72 -7.25 0.51
CA CYS A 103 -0.93 -6.63 1.81
C CYS A 103 -2.42 -6.35 2.07
N PHE A 104 -3.13 -5.79 1.10
CA PHE A 104 -4.55 -5.45 1.22
C PHE A 104 -5.44 -6.69 1.42
N GLY A 105 -5.19 -7.77 0.69
CA GLY A 105 -5.97 -9.01 0.75
C GLY A 105 -5.56 -9.97 1.87
N SER A 106 -4.67 -9.57 2.77
CA SER A 106 -4.25 -10.38 3.92
C SER A 106 -5.25 -10.34 5.08
N VAL A 107 -6.30 -9.51 4.99
CA VAL A 107 -7.35 -9.31 6.00
C VAL A 107 -8.75 -9.46 5.41
#